data_AF-F4S4H5-F1
#
_entry.id   AF-F4S4H5-F1
#
_cell.length_a   1.000
_cell.length_b   1.000
_cell.length_c   1.000
_cell.angle_alpha   90.00
_cell.angle_beta   90.00
_cell.angle_gamma   90.00
#
_symmetry.space_group_name_H-M   'P 1'
#
loop_
_entity.id
_entity.type
_entity.pdbx_description
1 polymer ?
#
loop_
_entity_poly.entity_id
_entity_poly.type
_entity_poly.pdbx_seq_one_letter_code
_entity_poly.pdbx_strand_id
1 'polypeptide(L)' 'MTKVDEDEDEEDEEAKMARLMGFSSLSTTKGKHVNGNSEAGTVDVVKVRTWRQYMNRRGGFNRPLDKV' A
#
# COMPACT_ATOMS: atom_id res chain seq x y z
N MET A 1 -17.81 -43.90 -2.77
CA MET A 1 -17.67 -44.09 -1.31
C MET A 1 -16.44 -43.33 -0.90
N THR A 2 -16.61 -42.26 -0.13
CA THR A 2 -15.58 -41.34 0.34
C THR A 2 -14.44 -42.08 1.04
N LYS A 3 -13.20 -41.75 0.67
CA LYS A 3 -12.00 -42.14 1.41
C LYS A 3 -11.99 -41.26 2.67
N VAL A 4 -12.20 -41.89 3.82
CA VAL A 4 -12.10 -41.25 5.13
C VAL A 4 -10.61 -41.21 5.46
N ASP A 5 -10.09 -40.00 5.67
CA ASP A 5 -8.75 -39.74 6.14
C ASP A 5 -8.60 -40.30 7.56
N GLU A 6 -7.82 -41.37 7.71
CA GLU A 6 -7.64 -42.14 8.95
C GLU A 6 -6.41 -41.67 9.78
N ASP A 7 -5.89 -40.47 9.52
CA ASP A 7 -4.61 -39.97 10.06
C ASP A 7 -4.74 -38.75 11.01
N GLU A 8 -5.92 -38.42 11.56
CA GLU A 8 -6.12 -37.23 12.44
C GLU A 8 -6.16 -37.52 13.95
N ASP A 9 -6.16 -38.79 14.37
CA ASP A 9 -6.40 -39.17 15.77
C ASP A 9 -5.13 -39.38 16.63
N GLU A 10 -3.92 -39.30 16.06
CA GLU A 10 -2.64 -39.43 16.79
C GLU A 10 -1.77 -38.15 16.80
N GLU A 11 -2.32 -36.97 16.51
CA GLU A 11 -1.61 -35.72 16.79
C GLU A 11 -1.82 -35.33 18.27
N ASP A 12 -0.72 -35.31 19.04
CA ASP A 12 -0.64 -34.83 20.42
C ASP A 12 -1.47 -33.54 20.61
N GLU A 13 -2.24 -33.42 21.69
CA GLU A 13 -3.09 -32.25 21.96
C GLU A 13 -2.30 -30.93 21.90
N GLU A 14 -1.01 -30.98 22.24
CA GLU A 14 -0.07 -29.86 22.12
C GLU A 14 0.17 -29.43 20.67
N ALA A 15 0.27 -30.38 19.73
CA ALA A 15 0.40 -30.13 18.30
C ALA A 15 -0.89 -29.54 17.70
N LYS A 16 -2.06 -30.04 18.14
CA LYS A 16 -3.37 -29.49 17.78
C LYS A 16 -3.52 -28.05 18.28
N MET A 17 -3.12 -27.76 19.52
CA MET A 17 -3.14 -26.42 20.11
C MET A 17 -2.12 -25.47 19.44
N ALA A 18 -0.94 -25.96 19.06
CA ALA A 18 0.05 -25.19 18.32
C ALA A 18 -0.43 -24.81 16.91
N ARG A 19 -1.14 -25.72 16.24
CA ARG A 19 -1.76 -25.48 14.92
C ARG A 19 -2.94 -24.52 15.02
N LEU A 20 -3.77 -24.64 16.06
CA LEU A 20 -4.90 -23.74 16.34
C LEU A 20 -4.42 -22.30 16.62
N MET A 21 -3.32 -22.15 17.37
CA MET A 21 -2.69 -20.85 17.62
C MET A 21 -1.85 -20.34 16.43
N GLY A 22 -1.78 -21.08 15.33
CA GLY A 22 -1.10 -20.66 14.09
C GLY A 22 0.42 -20.80 14.08
N PHE A 23 1.00 -21.54 15.04
CA PHE A 23 2.46 -21.75 15.14
C PHE A 23 3.02 -22.82 14.20
N SER A 24 2.18 -23.51 13.42
CA SER A 24 2.62 -24.59 12.52
C SER A 24 3.36 -24.10 11.27
N SER A 25 3.21 -22.83 10.87
CA SER A 25 3.98 -22.28 9.74
C SER A 25 4.17 -20.75 9.81
N LEU A 26 5.43 -20.29 9.79
CA LEU A 26 5.76 -18.87 9.74
C LEU A 26 5.72 -18.36 8.29
N SER A 27 4.60 -17.79 7.88
CA SER A 27 4.51 -17.06 6.61
C SER A 27 4.90 -15.58 6.81
N THR A 28 5.75 -15.03 5.94
CA THR A 28 6.15 -13.61 5.97
C THR A 28 5.37 -12.80 4.93
N THR A 29 4.99 -11.58 5.30
CA THR A 29 4.41 -10.58 4.41
C THR A 29 5.48 -9.71 3.74
N LYS A 30 6.78 -9.92 4.03
CA LYS A 30 7.89 -9.15 3.45
C LYS A 30 7.90 -9.30 1.92
N GLY A 31 7.67 -8.19 1.22
CA GLY A 31 7.64 -8.14 -0.25
C GLY A 31 6.35 -8.63 -0.91
N LYS A 32 5.33 -9.02 -0.12
CA LYS A 32 4.00 -9.37 -0.63
C LYS A 32 3.07 -8.17 -0.54
N HIS A 33 2.25 -7.98 -1.56
CA HIS A 33 1.20 -6.96 -1.54
C HIS A 33 0.11 -7.36 -0.54
N VAL A 34 -0.07 -6.56 0.51
CA VAL A 34 -1.15 -6.74 1.51
C VAL A 34 -2.28 -5.79 1.16
N ASN A 35 -3.47 -6.33 0.91
CA ASN A 35 -4.65 -5.51 0.64
C ASN A 35 -4.91 -4.57 1.83
N GLY A 36 -5.00 -3.27 1.57
CA GLY A 36 -5.11 -2.20 2.57
C GLY A 36 -3.82 -1.42 2.86
N ASN A 37 -2.63 -1.97 2.55
CA ASN A 37 -1.36 -1.24 2.73
C ASN A 37 -1.03 -0.32 1.54
N SER A 38 -1.53 -0.64 0.34
CA SER A 38 -1.19 0.08 -0.90
C SER A 38 -1.99 1.37 -1.10
N GLU A 39 -3.11 1.52 -0.41
CA GLU A 39 -4.02 2.67 -0.54
C GLU A 39 -3.75 3.76 0.51
N ALA A 40 -2.94 3.46 1.54
CA ALA A 40 -2.64 4.38 2.65
C ALA A 40 -1.49 5.36 2.36
N GLY A 41 -1.10 5.53 1.10
CA GLY A 41 -0.11 6.53 0.70
C GLY A 41 -0.78 7.88 0.45
N THR A 42 -0.59 8.85 1.33
CA THR A 42 -0.94 10.25 1.06
C THR A 42 0.32 11.03 0.71
N VAL A 43 0.22 11.94 -0.27
CA VAL A 43 1.32 12.83 -0.63
C VAL A 43 0.87 14.26 -0.38
N ASP A 44 1.56 14.96 0.53
CA ASP A 44 1.37 16.39 0.74
C ASP A 44 2.23 17.18 -0.25
N VAL A 45 1.58 17.71 -1.30
CA VAL A 45 2.25 18.53 -2.33
C VAL A 45 1.89 20.00 -2.12
N VAL A 46 2.76 20.73 -1.43
CA VAL A 46 2.65 22.18 -1.28
C VAL A 46 3.12 22.87 -2.56
N LYS A 47 2.18 23.30 -3.40
CA LYS A 47 2.48 24.14 -4.58
C LYS A 47 2.80 25.56 -4.10
N VAL A 48 4.05 25.98 -4.29
CA VAL A 48 4.46 27.35 -4.01
C VAL A 48 3.71 28.29 -4.94
N ARG A 49 2.98 29.25 -4.36
CA ARG A 49 2.34 30.32 -5.13
C ARG A 49 3.43 31.18 -5.75
N THR A 50 3.34 31.36 -7.04
CA THR A 50 4.23 32.23 -7.79
C THR A 50 3.48 33.46 -8.28
N TRP A 51 4.24 34.49 -8.62
CA TRP A 51 3.72 35.77 -9.08
C TRP A 51 3.87 35.88 -10.59
N ARG A 52 2.95 36.59 -11.23
CA ARG A 52 3.05 36.88 -12.67
C ARG A 52 3.69 38.25 -12.84
N GLN A 53 4.75 38.32 -13.63
CA GLN A 53 5.37 39.59 -13.97
C GLN A 53 4.47 40.35 -14.95
N TYR A 54 3.99 41.52 -14.54
CA TYR A 54 3.15 42.39 -15.38
C TYR A 54 3.94 43.56 -15.99
N MET A 55 4.84 44.17 -15.22
CA MET A 55 5.62 45.34 -15.65
C MET A 55 6.87 44.93 -16.45
N ASN A 56 7.28 45.80 -17.39
CA ASN A 56 8.49 45.67 -18.22
C ASN A 56 8.58 44.37 -19.03
N ARG A 57 7.43 43.87 -19.50
CA ARG A 57 7.38 42.69 -20.37
C ARG A 57 7.73 43.06 -21.81
N ARG A 58 8.66 42.34 -22.45
CA ARG A 58 8.88 42.47 -23.89
C ARG A 58 7.68 41.90 -24.65
N GLY A 59 7.16 42.63 -25.64
CA GLY A 59 6.03 42.20 -26.49
C GLY A 59 4.68 42.85 -26.21
N GLY A 60 4.61 43.90 -25.39
CA GLY A 60 3.40 44.72 -25.22
C GLY A 60 2.31 44.10 -24.33
N PHE A 61 1.31 44.92 -24.00
CA PHE A 61 0.24 44.61 -23.03
C PHE A 61 -0.67 43.43 -23.44
N ASN A 62 -0.86 43.20 -24.75
CA ASN A 62 -1.71 42.12 -25.28
C ASN A 62 -1.03 40.74 -25.34
N ARG A 63 0.25 40.60 -24.97
CA ARG A 63 0.89 39.27 -24.90
C ARG A 63 0.41 38.53 -23.66
N PRO A 64 -0.02 37.25 -23.73
CA PRO A 64 -0.43 36.48 -22.55
C PRO A 64 0.69 36.46 -21.50
N LEU A 65 0.34 36.74 -20.23
CA LEU A 65 1.29 36.66 -19.11
C LEU A 65 1.82 35.23 -18.99
N ASP A 66 3.11 35.10 -18.70
CA ASP A 66 3.75 33.79 -18.56
C ASP A 66 2.96 32.97 -17.53
N LYS A 67 2.67 31.73 -17.90
CA LYS A 67 2.07 30.77 -16.99
C LYS A 67 3.16 30.38 -16.01
N VAL A 68 2.80 30.39 -14.74
CA VAL A 68 3.66 29.86 -13.70
C VAL A 68 3.27 28.45 -13.32
#